data_AF-A0A961I141-F1
#
_entry.id   AF-A0A961I141-F1
#
_cell.length_a   1.000
_cell.length_b   1.000
_cell.length_c   1.000
_cell.angle_alpha   90.00
_cell.angle_beta   90.00
_cell.angle_gamma   90.00
#
_symmetry.space_group_name_H-M   'P 1'
#
loop_
_entity.id
_entity.type
_entity.pdbx_description
1 polymer ?
#
loop_
_entity_poly.entity_id
_entity_poly.type
_entity_poly.pdbx_seq_one_letter_code
_entity_poly.pdbx_strand_id
1 'polypeptide(L)'
;MDTNTAILASMLIPALAALGNIVLRNSPNLRDGMTLTAAVLTFLCVLNILANVGSGTTEPLVLFSVMPGLDLAFNVEPLGLLFALIASGLWIVTHLYGVGYMRGNNESHHARFFCFFSIAIATTMGIAFAANMFTLFLFYEALTLSTFPLVAHKGTPEARDGARTYLGILIGTSIGLQLVAVIWTWTITGTLDFTKGGILEG
;
A
#
# COMPACT_ATOMS: atom_id res chain seq x y z
N MET A 1 -19.13 -10.56 -2.44
CA MET A 1 -18.59 -10.00 -1.20
C MET A 1 -19.08 -8.57 -1.12
N ASP A 2 -19.43 -8.08 0.06
CA ASP A 2 -19.78 -6.66 0.21
C ASP A 2 -18.53 -5.80 0.03
N THR A 3 -18.73 -4.54 -0.35
CA THR A 3 -17.63 -3.63 -0.70
C THR A 3 -16.68 -3.37 0.47
N ASN A 4 -17.19 -3.24 1.69
CA ASN A 4 -16.36 -2.96 2.87
C ASN A 4 -15.44 -4.14 3.19
N THR A 5 -15.97 -5.36 3.17
CA THR A 5 -15.16 -6.57 3.32
C THR A 5 -14.14 -6.70 2.18
N ALA A 6 -14.50 -6.33 0.95
CA ALA A 6 -13.57 -6.35 -0.19
C ALA A 6 -12.40 -5.37 -0.02
N ILE A 7 -12.66 -4.16 0.48
CA ILE A 7 -11.62 -3.16 0.80
C ILE A 7 -10.65 -3.76 1.82
N LEU A 8 -11.17 -4.24 2.96
CA LEU A 8 -10.33 -4.80 4.02
C LEU A 8 -9.56 -6.04 3.54
N ALA A 9 -10.22 -6.95 2.81
CA ALA A 9 -9.59 -8.14 2.26
C ALA A 9 -8.44 -7.78 1.30
N SER A 10 -8.62 -6.77 0.44
CA SER A 10 -7.58 -6.33 -0.50
C SER A 10 -6.30 -5.86 0.20
N MET A 11 -6.41 -5.32 1.42
CA MET A 11 -5.27 -4.91 2.26
C MET A 11 -4.73 -6.07 3.11
N LEU A 12 -5.60 -6.91 3.67
CA LEU A 12 -5.22 -7.98 4.58
C LEU A 12 -4.58 -9.17 3.87
N ILE A 13 -5.06 -9.55 2.69
CA ILE A 13 -4.48 -10.65 1.89
C ILE A 13 -2.98 -10.45 1.62
N PRO A 14 -2.51 -9.30 1.10
CA PRO A 14 -1.07 -9.07 0.91
C PRO A 14 -0.31 -8.96 2.24
N ALA A 15 -0.91 -8.38 3.29
CA ALA A 15 -0.29 -8.36 4.62
C ALA A 15 -0.06 -9.77 5.19
N LEU A 16 -1.04 -10.67 5.01
CA LEU A 16 -0.91 -12.09 5.39
C LEU A 16 0.09 -12.83 4.50
N ALA A 17 0.14 -12.51 3.20
CA ALA A 17 1.16 -13.04 2.29
C ALA A 17 2.58 -12.65 2.72
N ALA A 18 2.77 -11.47 3.32
CA ALA A 18 4.06 -11.07 3.87
C ALA A 18 4.53 -12.02 4.98
N LEU A 19 3.64 -12.35 5.93
CA LEU A 19 3.91 -13.32 6.99
C LEU A 19 4.16 -14.72 6.41
N GLY A 20 3.31 -15.14 5.47
CA GLY A 20 3.45 -16.42 4.78
C GLY A 20 4.79 -16.56 4.07
N ASN A 21 5.33 -15.47 3.50
CA ASN A 21 6.64 -15.46 2.88
C ASN A 21 7.78 -15.82 3.85
N ILE A 22 7.69 -15.35 5.10
CA ILE A 22 8.67 -15.64 6.14
C ILE A 22 8.49 -17.06 6.70
N VAL A 23 7.25 -17.49 6.95
CA VAL A 23 6.94 -18.83 7.46
C VAL A 23 7.37 -19.91 6.47
N LEU A 24 7.10 -19.70 5.19
CA LEU A 24 7.41 -20.63 4.10
C LEU A 24 8.81 -20.44 3.50
N ARG A 25 9.72 -19.75 4.20
CA ARG A 25 11.06 -19.42 3.67
C ARG A 25 11.86 -20.63 3.18
N ASN A 26 11.64 -21.79 3.78
CA ASN A 26 12.32 -23.05 3.46
C ASN A 26 11.63 -23.86 2.34
N SER A 27 10.48 -23.40 1.83
CA SER A 27 9.67 -24.09 0.84
C SER A 27 9.41 -23.18 -0.38
N PRO A 28 10.40 -22.97 -1.27
CA PRO A 28 10.35 -21.94 -2.31
C PRO A 28 9.12 -22.02 -3.22
N ASN A 29 8.73 -23.21 -3.68
CA ASN A 29 7.58 -23.38 -4.56
C ASN A 29 6.26 -23.06 -3.87
N LEU A 30 6.11 -23.45 -2.60
CA LEU A 30 4.90 -23.17 -1.83
C LEU A 30 4.81 -21.68 -1.49
N ARG A 31 5.93 -21.05 -1.14
CA ARG A 31 6.03 -19.61 -0.90
C ARG A 31 5.63 -18.78 -2.13
N ASP A 32 6.25 -19.10 -3.27
CA ASP A 32 6.04 -18.35 -4.52
C ASP A 32 4.62 -18.57 -5.04
N GLY A 33 4.09 -19.79 -4.93
CA GLY A 33 2.70 -20.12 -5.25
C GLY A 33 1.70 -19.42 -4.35
N MET A 34 1.91 -19.42 -3.03
CA MET A 34 1.04 -18.72 -2.06
C MET A 34 1.01 -17.21 -2.34
N THR A 35 2.15 -16.59 -2.62
CA THR A 35 2.21 -15.15 -2.94
C THR A 35 1.50 -14.83 -4.26
N LEU A 36 1.61 -15.71 -5.26
CA LEU A 36 0.86 -15.58 -6.52
C LEU A 36 -0.65 -15.70 -6.29
N THR A 37 -1.07 -16.68 -5.48
CA THR A 37 -2.48 -16.83 -5.10
C THR A 37 -2.98 -15.58 -4.38
N ALA A 38 -2.21 -15.03 -3.44
CA ALA A 38 -2.54 -13.78 -2.77
C ALA A 38 -2.70 -12.62 -3.77
N ALA A 39 -1.80 -12.49 -4.74
CA ALA A 39 -1.89 -11.47 -5.78
C ALA A 39 -3.17 -11.57 -6.62
N VAL A 40 -3.53 -12.78 -7.04
CA VAL A 40 -4.77 -13.03 -7.77
C VAL A 40 -5.99 -12.73 -6.90
N LEU A 41 -6.01 -13.18 -5.64
CA LEU A 41 -7.13 -12.93 -4.73
C LEU A 41 -7.31 -11.44 -4.44
N THR A 42 -6.22 -10.68 -4.26
CA THR A 42 -6.28 -9.22 -4.11
C THR A 42 -6.87 -8.56 -5.35
N PHE A 43 -6.41 -8.94 -6.55
CA PHE A 43 -6.97 -8.40 -7.80
C PHE A 43 -8.47 -8.73 -7.94
N LEU A 44 -8.89 -9.94 -7.58
CA LEU A 44 -10.31 -10.32 -7.56
C LEU A 44 -11.13 -9.50 -6.55
N CYS A 45 -10.55 -9.14 -5.39
CA CYS A 45 -11.21 -8.23 -4.45
C CYS A 45 -11.42 -6.84 -5.08
N VAL A 46 -10.40 -6.30 -5.77
CA VAL A 46 -10.51 -5.01 -6.44
C VAL A 46 -11.51 -5.06 -7.61
N LEU A 47 -11.56 -6.15 -8.38
CA LEU A 47 -12.59 -6.34 -9.41
C LEU A 47 -13.99 -6.46 -8.81
N ASN A 48 -14.14 -7.07 -7.63
CA ASN A 48 -15.41 -7.09 -6.92
C ASN A 48 -15.84 -5.69 -6.46
N ILE A 49 -14.92 -4.87 -5.97
CA ILE A 49 -15.17 -3.46 -5.66
C ILE A 49 -15.63 -2.72 -6.92
N LEU A 50 -14.93 -2.89 -8.05
CA LEU A 50 -15.30 -2.29 -9.33
C LEU A 50 -16.71 -2.69 -9.78
N ALA A 51 -17.06 -3.97 -9.66
CA ALA A 51 -18.39 -4.46 -10.02
C ALA A 51 -19.49 -3.87 -9.12
N ASN A 52 -19.20 -3.67 -7.83
CA ASN A 52 -20.17 -3.14 -6.87
C ASN A 52 -20.33 -1.61 -6.95
N VAL A 53 -19.24 -0.86 -7.17
CA VAL A 53 -19.21 0.61 -7.07
C VAL A 53 -19.25 1.28 -8.44
N GLY A 54 -18.69 0.65 -9.48
CA GLY A 54 -18.58 1.22 -10.80
C GLY A 54 -17.78 2.54 -10.80
N SER A 55 -18.41 3.61 -11.30
CA SER A 55 -17.84 4.97 -11.28
C SER A 55 -18.33 5.81 -10.10
N GLY A 56 -18.97 5.20 -9.10
CA GLY A 56 -19.46 5.88 -7.92
C GLY A 56 -18.37 6.13 -6.87
N THR A 57 -18.78 6.78 -5.79
CA THR A 57 -17.97 6.94 -4.56
C THR A 57 -18.74 6.31 -3.41
N THR A 58 -18.06 5.55 -2.56
CA THR A 58 -18.68 4.95 -1.37
C THR A 58 -18.63 5.89 -0.17
N GLU A 59 -19.53 5.65 0.78
CA GLU A 59 -19.40 6.24 2.11
C GLU A 59 -18.09 5.77 2.79
N PRO A 60 -17.46 6.62 3.64
CA PRO A 60 -16.28 6.24 4.38
C PRO A 60 -16.53 5.09 5.36
N LEU A 61 -15.72 4.04 5.25
CA LEU A 61 -15.54 3.00 6.26
C LEU A 61 -14.55 3.50 7.31
N VAL A 62 -15.07 4.05 8.40
CA VAL A 62 -14.26 4.51 9.55
C VAL A 62 -13.86 3.31 10.40
N LEU A 63 -12.55 3.10 10.60
CA LEU A 63 -12.05 2.08 11.52
C LEU A 63 -11.95 2.59 12.96
N PHE A 64 -11.37 3.78 13.14
CA PHE A 64 -11.32 4.47 14.41
C PHE A 64 -11.02 5.96 14.22
N SER A 65 -11.43 6.77 15.20
CA SER A 65 -11.15 8.21 15.26
C SER A 65 -10.08 8.49 16.29
N VAL A 66 -9.01 9.19 15.90
CA VAL A 66 -7.95 9.62 16.84
C VAL A 66 -8.41 10.84 17.64
N MET A 67 -9.04 11.78 16.95
CA MET A 67 -9.65 12.99 17.49
C MET A 67 -10.69 13.51 16.48
N PRO A 68 -11.54 14.50 16.83
CA PRO A 68 -12.52 15.04 15.91
C PRO A 68 -11.88 15.55 14.61
N GLY A 69 -12.36 15.05 13.46
CA GLY A 69 -11.84 15.38 12.12
C GLY A 69 -10.55 14.63 11.73
N LEU A 70 -10.12 13.64 12.52
CA LEU A 70 -8.91 12.84 12.27
C LEU A 70 -9.21 11.34 12.35
N ASP A 71 -9.83 10.82 11.29
CA ASP A 71 -10.26 9.43 11.20
C ASP A 71 -9.28 8.58 10.41
N LEU A 72 -9.02 7.36 10.88
CA LEU A 72 -8.50 6.31 10.02
C LEU A 72 -9.69 5.69 9.27
N ALA A 73 -9.87 6.10 8.02
CA ALA A 73 -11.05 5.77 7.24
C ALA A 73 -10.70 5.46 5.78
N PHE A 74 -11.47 4.55 5.20
CA PHE A 74 -11.31 4.13 3.82
C PHE A 74 -12.57 4.37 3.01
N ASN A 75 -12.43 4.87 1.79
CA ASN A 75 -13.53 4.90 0.84
C ASN A 75 -13.02 4.50 -0.56
N VAL A 76 -13.95 4.17 -1.44
CA VAL A 76 -13.65 3.92 -2.83
C VAL A 76 -14.14 5.11 -3.61
N GLU A 77 -13.24 5.73 -4.35
CA GLU A 77 -13.54 6.70 -5.39
C GLU A 77 -12.93 6.26 -6.74
N PRO A 78 -13.37 6.83 -7.88
CA PRO A 78 -12.92 6.35 -9.20
C PRO A 78 -11.40 6.40 -9.41
N LEU A 79 -10.72 7.44 -8.91
CA LEU A 79 -9.28 7.58 -9.06
C LEU A 79 -8.52 6.57 -8.18
N GLY A 80 -8.90 6.46 -6.91
CA GLY A 80 -8.39 5.44 -6.01
C GLY A 80 -8.58 4.02 -6.55
N LEU A 81 -9.75 3.71 -7.09
CA LEU A 81 -10.06 2.42 -7.69
C LEU A 81 -9.20 2.12 -8.93
N LEU A 82 -8.95 3.13 -9.78
CA LEU A 82 -8.02 2.99 -10.91
C LEU A 82 -6.62 2.61 -10.44
N PHE A 83 -6.08 3.30 -9.43
CA PHE A 83 -4.77 2.95 -8.86
C PHE A 83 -4.77 1.57 -8.21
N ALA A 84 -5.83 1.18 -7.52
CA ALA A 84 -5.97 -0.15 -6.94
C ALA A 84 -5.95 -1.24 -8.03
N LEU A 85 -6.64 -1.04 -9.16
CA LEU A 85 -6.65 -1.97 -10.29
C LEU A 85 -5.26 -2.12 -10.90
N ILE A 86 -4.56 -1.01 -11.13
CA ILE A 86 -3.21 -1.02 -11.68
C ILE A 86 -2.25 -1.73 -10.73
N ALA A 87 -2.24 -1.35 -9.45
CA ALA A 87 -1.31 -1.91 -8.47
C ALA A 87 -1.55 -3.41 -8.23
N SER A 88 -2.80 -3.83 -8.03
CA SER A 88 -3.12 -5.25 -7.81
C SER A 88 -2.93 -6.10 -9.08
N GLY A 89 -3.24 -5.57 -10.26
CA GLY A 89 -3.01 -6.26 -11.54
C GLY A 89 -1.52 -6.42 -11.87
N LEU A 90 -0.74 -5.34 -11.71
CA LEU A 90 0.71 -5.38 -11.90
C LEU A 90 1.39 -6.27 -10.87
N TRP A 91 0.83 -6.44 -9.67
CA TRP A 91 1.41 -7.33 -8.67
C TRP A 91 1.52 -8.77 -9.17
N ILE A 92 0.51 -9.27 -9.90
CA ILE A 92 0.55 -10.61 -10.50
C ILE A 92 1.74 -10.75 -11.46
N VAL A 93 1.87 -9.79 -12.39
CA VAL A 93 2.92 -9.81 -13.43
C VAL A 93 4.31 -9.64 -12.81
N THR A 94 4.45 -8.66 -11.92
CA THR A 94 5.73 -8.35 -11.26
C THR A 94 6.17 -9.45 -10.31
N HIS A 95 5.25 -10.18 -9.67
CA HIS A 95 5.59 -11.35 -8.85
C HIS A 95 6.13 -12.48 -9.72
N LEU A 96 5.47 -12.82 -10.83
CA LEU A 96 5.96 -13.83 -11.78
C LEU A 96 7.36 -13.49 -12.30
N TYR A 97 7.55 -12.23 -12.71
CA TYR A 97 8.86 -11.73 -13.11
C TYR A 97 9.89 -11.82 -11.98
N GLY A 98 9.52 -11.36 -10.78
CA GLY A 98 10.40 -11.35 -9.60
C GLY A 98 10.86 -12.74 -9.19
N VAL A 99 9.97 -13.75 -9.26
CA VAL A 99 10.34 -15.15 -8.99
C VAL A 99 11.38 -15.63 -10.01
N GLY A 100 11.17 -15.34 -11.30
CA GLY A 100 12.12 -15.66 -12.36
C GLY A 100 13.46 -14.95 -12.18
N TYR A 101 13.44 -13.64 -11.89
CA TYR A 101 14.63 -12.83 -11.66
C TYR A 101 15.46 -13.34 -10.46
N MET A 102 14.81 -13.54 -9.31
CA MET A 102 15.50 -13.94 -8.09
C MET A 102 16.12 -15.33 -8.22
N ARG A 103 15.38 -16.29 -8.82
CA ARG A 103 15.89 -17.65 -9.06
C ARG A 103 16.96 -17.67 -10.14
N GLY A 104 16.76 -16.96 -11.25
CA GLY A 104 17.68 -16.92 -12.39
C GLY A 104 19.02 -16.28 -12.06
N ASN A 105 19.04 -15.30 -11.16
CA ASN A 105 20.26 -14.62 -10.70
C ASN A 105 20.84 -15.20 -9.41
N ASN A 106 20.31 -16.31 -8.88
CA ASN A 106 20.72 -16.91 -7.61
C ASN A 106 20.76 -15.91 -6.45
N GLU A 107 19.76 -15.04 -6.38
CA GLU A 107 19.67 -14.03 -5.32
C GLU A 107 19.45 -14.69 -3.96
N SER A 108 20.02 -14.08 -2.93
CA SER A 108 19.79 -14.53 -1.55
C SER A 108 18.53 -13.87 -0.96
N HIS A 109 18.02 -14.39 0.15
CA HIS A 109 16.95 -13.74 0.94
C HIS A 109 15.61 -13.49 0.20
N HIS A 110 15.21 -14.37 -0.71
CA HIS A 110 13.92 -14.27 -1.42
C HIS A 110 12.71 -14.03 -0.50
N ALA A 111 12.62 -14.77 0.61
CA ALA A 111 11.52 -14.64 1.56
C ALA A 111 11.42 -13.22 2.14
N ARG A 112 12.55 -12.56 2.40
CA ARG A 112 12.61 -11.17 2.87
C ARG A 112 12.14 -10.22 1.77
N PHE A 113 12.60 -10.42 0.54
CA PHE A 113 12.18 -9.61 -0.61
C PHE A 113 10.67 -9.63 -0.80
N PHE A 114 10.08 -10.83 -0.94
CA PHE A 114 8.64 -10.97 -1.16
C PHE A 114 7.79 -10.60 0.06
N CYS A 115 8.34 -10.71 1.28
CA CYS A 115 7.69 -10.19 2.49
C CYS A 115 7.49 -8.67 2.38
N PHE A 116 8.58 -7.91 2.20
CA PHE A 116 8.49 -6.44 2.08
C PHE A 116 7.73 -5.99 0.84
N PHE A 117 7.84 -6.73 -0.27
CA PHE A 117 7.05 -6.47 -1.46
C PHE A 117 5.54 -6.64 -1.22
N SER A 118 5.14 -7.67 -0.47
CA SER A 118 3.74 -7.88 -0.11
C SER A 118 3.23 -6.81 0.87
N ILE A 119 4.06 -6.36 1.82
CA ILE A 119 3.73 -5.22 2.69
C ILE A 119 3.51 -3.96 1.84
N ALA A 120 4.41 -3.68 0.89
CA ALA A 120 4.28 -2.52 0.01
C ALA A 120 2.96 -2.54 -0.78
N ILE A 121 2.51 -3.70 -1.26
CA ILE A 121 1.20 -3.83 -1.93
C ILE A 121 0.04 -3.62 -0.96
N ALA A 122 0.08 -4.21 0.24
CA ALA A 122 -0.94 -4.00 1.27
C ALA A 122 -1.11 -2.51 1.58
N THR A 123 0.02 -1.83 1.74
CA THR A 123 0.04 -0.40 1.99
C THR A 123 -0.45 0.40 0.79
N THR A 124 -0.08 0.02 -0.43
CA THR A 124 -0.56 0.68 -1.66
C THR A 124 -2.08 0.60 -1.79
N MET A 125 -2.70 -0.51 -1.40
CA MET A 125 -4.17 -0.61 -1.34
C MET A 125 -4.76 0.39 -0.34
N GLY A 126 -4.15 0.55 0.83
CA GLY A 126 -4.60 1.55 1.80
C GLY A 126 -4.41 3.00 1.35
N ILE A 127 -3.35 3.31 0.60
CA ILE A 127 -3.20 4.60 -0.08
C ILE A 127 -4.35 4.81 -1.08
N ALA A 128 -4.60 3.80 -1.92
CA ALA A 128 -5.61 3.87 -2.97
C ALA A 128 -7.04 4.06 -2.43
N PHE A 129 -7.32 3.58 -1.23
CA PHE A 129 -8.63 3.70 -0.59
C PHE A 129 -8.66 4.71 0.56
N ALA A 130 -7.65 5.57 0.72
CA ALA A 130 -7.61 6.54 1.82
C ALA A 130 -8.75 7.56 1.68
N ALA A 131 -9.60 7.69 2.71
CA ALA A 131 -10.73 8.64 2.68
C ALA A 131 -10.33 10.09 2.98
N ASN A 132 -9.15 10.29 3.57
CA ASN A 132 -8.67 11.59 4.01
C ASN A 132 -7.14 11.69 3.98
N MET A 133 -6.62 12.92 4.09
CA MET A 133 -5.18 13.19 4.04
C MET A 133 -4.41 12.50 5.17
N PHE A 134 -5.03 12.30 6.33
CA PHE A 134 -4.40 11.62 7.47
C PHE A 134 -4.15 10.14 7.18
N THR A 135 -5.18 9.43 6.69
CA THR A 135 -5.06 8.03 6.26
C THR A 135 -4.05 7.92 5.14
N LEU A 136 -4.10 8.83 4.14
CA LEU A 136 -3.13 8.86 3.04
C LEU A 136 -1.69 9.00 3.56
N PHE A 137 -1.43 9.93 4.48
CA PHE A 137 -0.11 10.16 5.07
C PHE A 137 0.42 8.93 5.80
N LEU A 138 -0.41 8.28 6.64
CA LEU A 138 0.00 7.08 7.38
C LEU A 138 0.42 5.95 6.44
N PHE A 139 -0.37 5.70 5.40
CA PHE A 139 -0.05 4.67 4.41
C PHE A 139 1.12 5.09 3.52
N TYR A 140 1.30 6.37 3.22
CA TYR A 140 2.49 6.86 2.51
C TYR A 140 3.79 6.58 3.29
N GLU A 141 3.80 6.84 4.60
CA GLU A 141 4.93 6.53 5.47
C GLU A 141 5.18 5.03 5.58
N ALA A 142 4.12 4.24 5.77
CA ALA A 142 4.22 2.79 5.79
C ALA A 142 4.81 2.25 4.47
N LEU A 143 4.48 2.87 3.33
CA LEU A 143 4.97 2.43 2.02
C LEU A 143 6.47 2.71 1.95
N THR A 144 6.89 3.92 2.29
CA THR A 144 8.29 4.34 2.37
C THR A 144 9.13 3.42 3.24
N LEU A 145 8.62 3.05 4.43
CA LEU A 145 9.31 2.14 5.33
C LEU A 145 9.36 0.71 4.78
N SER A 146 8.30 0.25 4.09
CA SER A 146 8.24 -1.09 3.50
C SER A 146 9.16 -1.26 2.28
N THR A 147 9.41 -0.19 1.52
CA THR A 147 10.25 -0.21 0.32
C THR A 147 11.73 0.00 0.63
N PHE A 148 12.07 0.61 1.77
CA PHE A 148 13.47 0.80 2.18
C PHE A 148 14.31 -0.51 2.16
N PRO A 149 13.84 -1.64 2.74
CA PRO A 149 14.55 -2.91 2.66
C PRO A 149 14.64 -3.51 1.26
N LEU A 150 13.73 -3.13 0.35
CA LEU A 150 13.77 -3.55 -1.05
C LEU A 150 14.89 -2.81 -1.80
N VAL A 151 15.06 -1.51 -1.56
CA VAL A 151 16.17 -0.73 -2.12
C VAL A 151 17.51 -1.23 -1.57
N ALA A 152 17.58 -1.51 -0.26
CA ALA A 152 18.78 -2.04 0.38
C ALA A 152 19.04 -3.53 0.09
N HIS A 153 18.18 -4.22 -0.67
CA HIS A 153 18.11 -5.69 -0.72
C HIS A 153 19.44 -6.35 -1.10
N LYS A 154 20.14 -5.80 -2.10
CA LYS A 154 21.42 -6.30 -2.60
C LYS A 154 22.53 -6.29 -1.54
N GLY A 155 22.42 -5.41 -0.54
CA GLY A 155 23.37 -5.34 0.58
C GLY A 155 24.76 -4.80 0.24
N THR A 156 25.02 -4.40 -1.01
CA THR A 156 26.27 -3.73 -1.39
C THR A 156 26.37 -2.35 -0.72
N PRO A 157 27.57 -1.78 -0.58
CA PRO A 157 27.74 -0.41 -0.06
C PRO A 157 26.86 0.60 -0.80
N GLU A 158 26.81 0.51 -2.13
CA GLU A 158 26.03 1.41 -2.99
C GLU A 158 24.53 1.23 -2.76
N ALA A 159 24.04 0.00 -2.61
CA ALA A 159 22.63 -0.26 -2.32
C ALA A 159 22.22 0.28 -0.94
N ARG A 160 23.12 0.22 0.05
CA ARG A 160 22.89 0.77 1.39
C ARG A 160 22.87 2.30 1.39
N ASP A 161 23.78 2.94 0.68
CA ASP A 161 23.84 4.40 0.59
C ASP A 161 22.68 4.95 -0.24
N GLY A 162 22.29 4.26 -1.31
CA GLY A 162 21.05 4.54 -2.05
C GLY A 162 19.82 4.42 -1.16
N ALA A 163 19.71 3.37 -0.34
CA ALA A 163 18.58 3.20 0.58
C ALA A 163 18.54 4.27 1.69
N ARG A 164 19.70 4.71 2.20
CA ARG A 164 19.78 5.82 3.17
C ARG A 164 19.33 7.14 2.54
N THR A 165 19.76 7.41 1.31
CA THR A 165 19.37 8.60 0.56
C THR A 165 17.87 8.59 0.28
N TYR A 166 17.35 7.45 -0.17
CA TYR A 166 15.92 7.21 -0.35
C TYR A 166 15.12 7.52 0.92
N LEU A 167 15.54 6.96 2.05
CA LEU A 167 14.86 7.14 3.33
C LEU A 167 14.95 8.60 3.82
N GLY A 168 16.13 9.21 3.75
CA GLY A 168 16.37 10.57 4.18
C GLY A 168 15.57 11.60 3.38
N ILE A 169 15.45 11.41 2.06
CA ILE A 169 14.62 12.26 1.21
C ILE A 169 13.15 12.04 1.54
N LEU A 170 12.62 10.82 1.47
CA LEU A 170 11.18 10.58 1.59
C LEU A 170 10.64 10.89 2.99
N ILE A 171 11.28 10.40 4.05
CA ILE A 171 10.86 10.71 5.42
C ILE A 171 11.11 12.19 5.72
N GLY A 172 12.25 12.74 5.27
CA GLY A 172 12.58 14.14 5.50
C GLY A 172 11.58 15.10 4.86
N THR A 173 11.24 14.91 3.59
CA THR A 173 10.24 15.75 2.91
C THR A 173 8.83 15.44 3.37
N SER A 174 8.51 14.19 3.71
CA SER A 174 7.20 13.85 4.24
C SER A 174 6.94 14.53 5.59
N ILE A 175 7.85 14.41 6.55
CA ILE A 175 7.69 15.07 7.86
C ILE A 175 7.81 16.59 7.72
N GLY A 176 8.82 17.08 6.99
CA GLY A 176 9.11 18.51 6.90
C GLY A 176 8.14 19.31 6.03
N LEU A 177 7.50 18.68 5.04
CA LEU A 177 6.59 19.34 4.10
C LEU A 177 5.18 18.77 4.18
N GLN A 178 5.00 17.46 3.95
CA GLN A 178 3.67 16.86 3.83
C GLN A 178 2.91 16.87 5.16
N LEU A 179 3.51 16.43 6.27
CA LEU A 179 2.88 16.43 7.58
C LEU A 179 2.58 17.86 8.05
N VAL A 180 3.50 18.80 7.81
CA VAL A 180 3.29 20.22 8.11
C VAL A 180 2.10 20.76 7.33
N ALA A 181 1.98 20.43 6.03
CA ALA A 181 0.83 20.82 5.21
C ALA A 181 -0.47 20.18 5.72
N VAL A 182 -0.46 18.90 6.08
CA VAL A 182 -1.64 18.21 6.64
C VAL A 182 -2.10 18.89 7.94
N ILE A 183 -1.19 19.17 8.86
CA ILE A 183 -1.52 19.86 10.12
C ILE A 183 -2.08 21.24 9.83
N TRP A 184 -1.43 22.02 8.95
CA TRP A 184 -1.90 23.36 8.59
C TRP A 184 -3.29 23.33 7.94
N THR A 185 -3.53 22.42 7.01
CA THR A 185 -4.86 22.26 6.40
C THR A 185 -5.90 21.99 7.48
N TRP A 186 -5.65 21.03 8.37
CA TRP A 186 -6.58 20.72 9.46
C TRP A 186 -6.84 21.90 10.40
N THR A 187 -5.84 22.74 10.71
CA THR A 187 -6.05 23.91 11.58
C THR A 187 -6.93 24.99 10.94
N ILE A 188 -6.96 25.10 9.61
CA ILE A 188 -7.79 26.07 8.90
C ILE A 188 -9.19 25.52 8.65
N THR A 189 -9.31 24.26 8.21
CA THR A 189 -10.57 23.70 7.70
C THR A 189 -11.34 22.89 8.75
N GLY A 190 -10.67 22.39 9.79
CA GLY A 190 -11.24 21.46 10.77
C GLY A 190 -11.51 20.04 10.23
N THR A 191 -11.15 19.76 8.97
CA THR A 191 -11.30 18.44 8.32
C THR A 191 -10.14 18.15 7.37
N LEU A 192 -9.87 16.86 7.15
CA LEU A 192 -8.90 16.38 6.17
C LEU A 192 -9.53 15.52 5.07
N ASP A 193 -10.86 15.46 5.03
CA ASP A 193 -11.60 14.60 4.11
C ASP A 193 -11.41 15.05 2.66
N PHE A 194 -11.28 14.08 1.76
CA PHE A 194 -11.24 14.39 0.34
C PHE A 194 -12.65 14.74 -0.16
N THR A 195 -12.82 15.99 -0.59
CA THR A 195 -14.06 16.48 -1.17
C THR A 195 -13.84 16.96 -2.60
N LYS A 196 -14.81 16.70 -3.48
CA LYS A 196 -14.77 17.22 -4.85
C LYS A 196 -14.86 18.75 -4.81
N GLY A 197 -13.85 19.41 -5.39
CA GLY A 197 -13.73 20.87 -5.35
C GLY A 197 -12.82 21.41 -4.25
N GLY A 198 -12.32 20.54 -3.36
CA GLY A 198 -11.41 20.91 -2.29
C GLY A 198 -12.11 21.34 -0.99
N ILE A 199 -11.30 21.50 0.05
CA ILE A 199 -11.73 21.85 1.41
C ILE A 199 -11.30 23.25 1.86
N LEU A 200 -10.52 23.95 1.03
CA LEU A 200 -10.10 25.33 1.29
C LEU A 200 -11.14 26.26 0.64
N GLU A 201 -11.77 27.10 1.44
CA GLU A 201 -12.58 28.21 0.95
C GLU A 201 -11.64 29.31 0.42
N GLY A 202 -11.21 29.21 -0.83
CA GLY A 202 -10.32 30.15 -1.50
C GLY A 202 -10.47 30.14 -3.01
#